data_AF-H6N4M6-F1
#
_entry.id   AF-H6N4M6-F1
#
_cell.length_a   1.000
_cell.length_b   1.000
_cell.length_c   1.000
_cell.angle_alpha   90.00
_cell.angle_beta   90.00
_cell.angle_gamma   90.00
#
_symmetry.space_group_name_H-M   'P 1'
#
loop_
_entity.id
_entity.type
_entity.pdbx_description
1 polymer ?
#
loop_
_entity_poly.entity_id
_entity_poly.type
_entity_poly.pdbx_seq_one_letter_code
_entity_poly.pdbx_strand_id
1 'polypeptide(L)'
;MTDMSDATGGTADALALPGDGTWSDETEWDLGDFDDVEEFGEAERVPEVAIVGRPNVGKSTLVNRILGRREAVVEDIPGVTRDRVSYSATWSGRRFTVVDTGGWEPDAKGLQQAVAAQAELAMRTADVIVLVVDGTVGATTTDEAVARTLRRSKTPVILVANKIDSERQEAEAASLWSLGLGEPHPVSAAHGRGAGDVLDVILERLPHTPREDAGIRLGGPRRVALVGKPNVGKSSLLNKLAGSQRSVVDNVAGTTVDPVDELIELDGKTWQFVDTAGLRRKVRTASGHEYYASLRTRSALDAAEVAILLIDASEPITEQDLRVLSMIIDSGRALVIAFNKWDLVDEDRRYTLDKEIDRELARVPWARRVNISAMTGRAVQKLVPVLEGALDSWDKRISTGPLNNWLKEVIAATPPPLRGGRQPRVMFATQAAVRPPTFVLFTTGFLEAGYRRFLERRLREQFNFDGSPVRINVRVRDKRDRRKR
;
A
#
# COMPACT_ATOMS: atom_id res chain seq x y z
N MET A 1 57.45 -33.16 32.69
CA MET A 1 58.60 -34.03 32.37
C MET A 1 58.22 -34.74 31.09
N THR A 2 58.55 -34.12 29.94
CA THR A 2 59.62 -34.52 28.99
C THR A 2 59.16 -35.68 28.10
N ASP A 3 59.30 -35.71 26.78
CA ASP A 3 59.82 -34.75 25.80
C ASP A 3 59.40 -35.24 24.39
N MET A 4 59.59 -34.34 23.42
CA MET A 4 59.54 -34.35 21.96
C MET A 4 59.78 -35.63 21.12
N SER A 5 59.12 -35.60 19.93
CA SER A 5 59.56 -35.97 18.55
C SER A 5 60.14 -37.38 18.29
N ASP A 6 59.83 -38.08 17.20
CA ASP A 6 60.15 -37.69 15.83
C ASP A 6 59.60 -38.70 14.79
N ALA A 7 59.61 -38.28 13.53
CA ALA A 7 59.02 -38.93 12.36
C ALA A 7 59.96 -39.87 11.58
N THR A 8 59.39 -40.86 10.87
CA THR A 8 59.89 -41.54 9.64
C THR A 8 58.73 -42.43 9.12
N GLY A 9 58.40 -42.64 7.84
CA GLY A 9 58.97 -42.35 6.53
C GLY A 9 58.47 -43.40 5.50
N GLY A 10 58.09 -42.96 4.28
CA GLY A 10 57.99 -43.74 3.03
C GLY A 10 56.76 -44.67 2.82
N THR A 11 56.23 -44.94 1.62
CA THR A 11 56.49 -44.59 0.21
C THR A 11 55.32 -45.16 -0.64
N ALA A 12 54.98 -44.47 -1.76
CA ALA A 12 54.38 -44.90 -3.06
C ALA A 12 53.47 -46.16 -3.13
N ASP A 13 52.39 -46.23 -3.93
CA ASP A 13 52.28 -45.80 -5.32
C ASP A 13 50.81 -45.80 -5.87
N ALA A 14 50.69 -45.04 -6.95
CA ALA A 14 49.62 -44.79 -7.92
C ALA A 14 48.35 -45.65 -8.02
N LEU A 15 47.22 -44.95 -8.23
CA LEU A 15 46.39 -45.12 -9.44
C LEU A 15 45.66 -43.82 -9.78
N ALA A 16 46.07 -43.22 -10.89
CA ALA A 16 45.51 -42.01 -11.48
C ALA A 16 44.23 -42.29 -12.30
N LEU A 17 43.31 -41.33 -12.28
CA LEU A 17 42.37 -41.06 -13.38
C LEU A 17 42.44 -39.56 -13.70
N PRO A 18 42.65 -39.14 -14.97
CA PRO A 18 42.52 -37.76 -15.43
C PRO A 18 41.03 -37.43 -15.65
N GLY A 19 40.47 -36.23 -15.48
CA GLY A 19 40.99 -34.87 -15.52
C GLY A 19 40.25 -34.11 -16.62
N ASP A 20 39.32 -33.21 -16.28
CA ASP A 20 38.87 -32.12 -17.17
C ASP A 20 38.37 -30.86 -16.42
N GLY A 21 39.33 -30.02 -16.03
CA GLY A 21 39.23 -28.60 -16.38
C GLY A 21 38.38 -27.67 -15.51
N THR A 22 38.37 -27.81 -14.19
CA THR A 22 37.97 -26.70 -13.30
C THR A 22 39.12 -25.70 -13.18
N TRP A 23 39.03 -24.60 -13.94
CA TRP A 23 39.78 -23.39 -13.63
C TRP A 23 38.91 -22.43 -12.82
N SER A 24 39.43 -22.20 -11.63
CA SER A 24 39.19 -21.12 -10.68
C SER A 24 38.97 -19.75 -11.34
N ASP A 25 37.97 -19.02 -10.83
CA ASP A 25 38.11 -17.62 -10.39
C ASP A 25 36.84 -17.25 -9.61
N GLU A 26 36.82 -17.60 -8.32
CA GLU A 26 35.78 -17.28 -7.33
C GLU A 26 36.14 -16.06 -6.46
N THR A 27 36.93 -15.11 -6.97
CA THR A 27 37.35 -13.96 -6.18
C THR A 27 37.35 -12.68 -7.00
N GLU A 28 36.19 -12.02 -7.08
CA GLU A 28 36.08 -10.55 -7.14
C GLU A 28 34.60 -10.09 -7.16
N TRP A 29 33.90 -10.28 -6.06
CA TRP A 29 32.78 -9.41 -5.69
C TRP A 29 32.90 -9.12 -4.20
N ASP A 30 33.60 -8.04 -3.92
CA ASP A 30 33.70 -7.43 -2.60
C ASP A 30 32.30 -6.98 -2.19
N LEU A 31 31.59 -7.86 -1.49
CA LEU A 31 30.31 -7.59 -0.86
C LEU A 31 30.61 -6.82 0.42
N GLY A 32 30.75 -5.51 0.28
CA GLY A 32 30.79 -4.60 1.42
C GLY A 32 29.56 -4.80 2.30
N ASP A 33 29.84 -5.13 3.56
CA ASP A 33 29.01 -5.17 4.77
C ASP A 33 27.50 -4.90 4.58
N PHE A 34 26.72 -5.97 4.71
CA PHE A 34 25.31 -5.92 5.12
C PHE A 34 25.07 -6.92 6.26
N ASP A 35 25.93 -6.88 7.28
CA ASP A 35 25.66 -7.44 8.60
C ASP A 35 25.45 -6.29 9.58
N ASP A 36 24.33 -5.57 9.41
CA ASP A 36 23.72 -4.81 10.50
C ASP A 36 22.30 -5.35 10.68
N VAL A 37 22.22 -6.42 11.48
CA VAL A 37 20.97 -6.90 12.06
C VAL A 37 20.63 -5.90 13.17
N GLU A 38 19.94 -4.81 12.83
CA GLU A 38 19.45 -3.89 13.86
C GLU A 38 18.42 -4.59 14.76
N GLU A 39 18.82 -4.65 16.02
CA GLU A 39 18.09 -4.97 17.23
C GLU A 39 16.67 -4.37 17.21
N PHE A 40 15.68 -5.13 17.68
CA PHE A 40 14.25 -4.78 17.66
C PHE A 40 13.96 -3.43 18.35
N GLY A 41 13.87 -2.36 17.55
CA GLY A 41 13.58 -1.00 18.01
C GLY A 41 12.10 -0.75 18.25
N GLU A 42 11.81 0.08 19.25
CA GLU A 42 10.50 0.62 19.64
C GLU A 42 9.71 1.18 18.45
N ALA A 43 8.37 1.18 18.55
CA ALA A 43 7.47 1.71 17.53
C ALA A 43 7.89 3.12 17.07
N GLU A 44 8.37 3.22 15.83
CA GLU A 44 8.94 4.44 15.30
C GLU A 44 7.88 5.55 15.21
N ARG A 45 8.08 6.64 15.95
CA ARG A 45 7.13 7.76 16.04
C ARG A 45 6.89 8.37 14.66
N VAL A 46 5.65 8.38 14.18
CA VAL A 46 5.26 9.06 12.93
C VAL A 46 5.17 10.58 13.18
N PRO A 47 5.95 11.41 12.47
CA PRO A 47 5.97 12.86 12.70
C PRO A 47 4.66 13.56 12.31
N GLU A 48 4.31 14.64 13.02
CA GLU A 48 3.07 15.41 12.84
C GLU A 48 3.32 16.77 12.16
N VAL A 49 2.55 17.06 11.11
CA VAL A 49 2.53 18.33 10.37
C VAL A 49 1.20 19.02 10.64
N ALA A 50 1.22 20.16 11.32
CA ALA A 50 0.01 20.95 11.55
C ALA A 50 -0.17 22.03 10.47
N ILE A 51 -1.37 22.09 9.87
CA ILE A 51 -1.72 23.12 8.89
C ILE A 51 -2.57 24.19 9.57
N VAL A 52 -2.02 25.39 9.68
CA VAL A 52 -2.60 26.54 10.40
C VAL A 52 -2.80 27.70 9.45
N GLY A 53 -3.80 28.54 9.71
CA GLY A 53 -4.07 29.75 8.92
C GLY A 53 -5.50 30.23 9.08
N ARG A 54 -5.78 31.45 8.62
CA ARG A 54 -7.12 32.06 8.69
C ARG A 54 -8.14 31.24 7.86
N PRO A 55 -9.45 31.37 8.10
CA PRO A 55 -10.49 30.80 7.23
C PRO A 55 -10.33 31.23 5.76
N ASN A 56 -10.69 30.37 4.80
CA ASN A 56 -10.72 30.66 3.36
C ASN A 56 -9.38 30.92 2.65
N VAL A 57 -8.23 30.70 3.31
CA VAL A 57 -6.90 30.71 2.65
C VAL A 57 -6.61 29.46 1.82
N GLY A 58 -7.49 28.44 1.90
CA GLY A 58 -7.35 27.18 1.15
C GLY A 58 -6.61 26.05 1.88
N LYS A 59 -6.60 26.05 3.23
CA LYS A 59 -6.04 24.97 4.07
C LYS A 59 -6.54 23.58 3.66
N SER A 60 -7.86 23.37 3.64
CA SER A 60 -8.44 22.07 3.32
C SER A 60 -8.20 21.65 1.86
N THR A 61 -8.06 22.62 0.94
CA THR A 61 -7.62 22.36 -0.44
C THR A 61 -6.17 21.85 -0.47
N LEU A 62 -5.28 22.44 0.33
CA LEU A 62 -3.89 22.01 0.47
C LEU A 62 -3.79 20.63 1.13
N VAL A 63 -4.54 20.38 2.21
CA VAL A 63 -4.66 19.07 2.88
C VAL A 63 -5.05 18.00 1.85
N ASN A 64 -6.14 18.22 1.11
CA ASN A 64 -6.59 17.33 0.05
C ASN A 64 -5.52 17.06 -1.02
N ARG A 65 -4.67 18.06 -1.28
CA ARG A 65 -3.58 17.90 -2.24
C ARG A 65 -2.48 17.02 -1.70
N ILE A 66 -2.09 17.24 -0.45
CA ILE A 66 -1.08 16.44 0.25
C ILE A 66 -1.50 14.98 0.36
N LEU A 67 -2.78 14.71 0.60
CA LEU A 67 -3.30 13.34 0.74
C LEU A 67 -3.40 12.57 -0.59
N GLY A 68 -3.25 13.22 -1.74
CA GLY A 68 -3.39 12.57 -3.05
C GLY A 68 -4.80 12.03 -3.36
N ARG A 69 -5.76 12.22 -2.44
CA ARG A 69 -7.16 11.77 -2.46
C ARG A 69 -8.05 12.93 -2.01
N ARG A 70 -9.28 13.02 -2.53
CA ARG A 70 -10.31 13.95 -2.01
C ARG A 70 -10.95 13.38 -0.73
N GLU A 71 -10.19 13.28 0.36
CA GLU A 71 -10.71 12.82 1.66
C GLU A 71 -11.26 13.95 2.53
N ALA A 72 -10.72 15.17 2.43
CA ALA A 72 -11.39 16.33 3.01
C ALA A 72 -12.54 16.72 2.07
N VAL A 73 -13.67 16.03 2.23
CA VAL A 73 -14.94 16.45 1.65
C VAL A 73 -15.20 17.87 2.17
N VAL A 74 -15.14 18.83 1.25
CA VAL A 74 -15.79 20.14 1.40
C VAL A 74 -17.29 19.85 1.33
N GLU A 75 -17.85 19.40 2.46
CA GLU A 75 -19.28 19.49 2.73
C GLU A 75 -19.41 20.52 3.84
N ASP A 76 -19.77 21.74 3.41
CA ASP A 76 -20.39 22.76 4.25
C ASP A 76 -21.76 22.23 4.70
N ILE A 77 -21.78 21.47 5.80
CA ILE A 77 -23.00 21.20 6.55
C ILE A 77 -22.88 22.00 7.85
N PRO A 78 -23.60 23.13 7.99
CA PRO A 78 -23.63 23.90 9.23
C PRO A 78 -24.20 23.04 10.36
N GLY A 79 -23.47 22.93 11.49
CA GLY A 79 -24.04 22.41 12.75
C GLY A 79 -23.42 21.16 13.38
N VAL A 80 -22.18 20.76 13.06
CA VAL A 80 -21.49 19.66 13.78
C VAL A 80 -20.15 20.14 14.33
N THR A 81 -19.99 20.07 15.65
CA THR A 81 -18.74 20.37 16.36
C THR A 81 -17.63 19.44 15.86
N ARG A 82 -16.72 19.97 15.02
CA ARG A 82 -15.60 19.21 14.44
C ARG A 82 -14.36 19.31 15.33
N ASP A 83 -14.08 18.22 16.05
CA ASP A 83 -12.79 17.97 16.69
C ASP A 83 -11.69 17.76 15.64
N ARG A 84 -10.44 18.01 16.06
CA ARG A 84 -9.19 17.95 15.30
C ARG A 84 -9.11 16.74 14.36
N VAL A 85 -9.10 16.97 13.04
CA VAL A 85 -9.03 15.88 12.05
C VAL A 85 -7.56 15.63 11.67
N SER A 86 -7.11 14.40 11.89
CA SER A 86 -5.75 13.95 11.57
C SER A 86 -5.83 13.00 10.37
N TYR A 87 -4.95 13.18 9.40
CA TYR A 87 -4.91 12.41 8.16
C TYR A 87 -3.52 11.80 7.97
N SER A 88 -3.44 10.54 7.55
CA SER A 88 -2.16 9.91 7.21
C SER A 88 -1.72 10.35 5.82
N ALA A 89 -0.51 10.90 5.69
CA ALA A 89 0.06 11.35 4.42
C ALA A 89 1.36 10.59 4.08
N THR A 90 1.65 10.50 2.79
CA THR A 90 2.88 9.92 2.25
C THR A 90 3.42 10.82 1.16
N TRP A 91 4.73 11.10 1.22
CA TRP A 91 5.45 11.82 0.17
C TRP A 91 6.86 11.27 0.05
N SER A 92 7.36 11.09 -1.18
CA SER A 92 8.70 10.53 -1.45
C SER A 92 9.03 9.25 -0.64
N GLY A 93 8.02 8.40 -0.41
CA GLY A 93 8.14 7.18 0.38
C GLY A 93 8.44 7.40 1.86
N ARG A 94 8.04 8.54 2.44
CA ARG A 94 8.15 8.87 3.87
C ARG A 94 6.76 9.16 4.45
N ARG A 95 6.44 8.61 5.63
CA ARG A 95 5.12 8.75 6.28
C ARG A 95 5.12 9.90 7.29
N PHE A 96 4.03 10.65 7.31
CA PHE A 96 3.77 11.69 8.32
C PHE A 96 2.26 11.88 8.50
N THR A 97 1.85 12.47 9.61
CA THR A 97 0.45 12.78 9.90
C THR A 97 0.20 14.25 9.61
N VAL A 98 -0.83 14.57 8.82
CA VAL A 98 -1.30 15.95 8.61
C VAL A 98 -2.46 16.23 9.54
N VAL A 99 -2.35 17.27 10.36
CA VAL A 99 -3.43 17.71 11.24
C VAL A 99 -4.00 19.02 10.70
N ASP A 100 -5.27 18.98 10.27
CA ASP A 100 -6.00 20.18 9.89
C ASP A 100 -6.56 20.84 11.15
N THR A 101 -6.11 22.05 11.47
CA THR A 101 -6.66 22.81 12.60
C THR A 101 -7.98 23.51 12.22
N GLY A 102 -8.51 23.30 11.01
CA GLY A 102 -9.70 23.96 10.49
C GLY A 102 -11.03 23.31 10.91
N GLY A 103 -11.77 23.99 11.81
CA GLY A 103 -13.16 23.63 12.11
C GLY A 103 -13.91 24.52 13.11
N TRP A 104 -13.32 25.63 13.59
CA TRP A 104 -14.04 26.59 14.42
C TRP A 104 -14.33 27.85 13.60
N GLU A 105 -15.61 28.16 13.40
CA GLU A 105 -16.08 29.50 13.07
C GLU A 105 -16.29 30.26 14.40
N PRO A 106 -15.29 31.01 14.89
CA PRO A 106 -15.60 32.03 15.87
C PRO A 106 -16.39 33.13 15.18
N ASP A 107 -17.43 33.64 15.84
CA ASP A 107 -18.02 34.92 15.47
C ASP A 107 -16.91 35.96 15.22
N ALA A 108 -17.15 36.90 14.29
CA ALA A 108 -16.15 37.88 13.83
C ALA A 108 -15.42 38.65 14.95
N LYS A 109 -15.96 38.67 16.18
CA LYS A 109 -15.36 39.30 17.37
C LYS A 109 -14.23 38.50 18.05
N GLY A 110 -13.95 37.25 17.65
CA GLY A 110 -12.95 36.38 18.32
C GLY A 110 -11.97 35.67 17.37
N LEU A 111 -11.99 35.98 16.08
CA LEU A 111 -11.23 35.23 15.07
C LEU A 111 -9.72 35.23 15.31
N GLN A 112 -9.13 36.37 15.68
CA GLN A 112 -7.68 36.42 15.93
C GLN A 112 -7.27 35.57 17.13
N GLN A 113 -8.07 35.53 18.20
CA GLN A 113 -7.79 34.75 19.40
C GLN A 113 -7.91 33.24 19.14
N ALA A 114 -8.93 32.83 18.37
CA ALA A 114 -9.12 31.42 18.01
C ALA A 114 -7.97 30.90 17.14
N VAL A 115 -7.55 31.65 16.11
CA VAL A 115 -6.44 31.22 15.23
C VAL A 115 -5.10 31.26 15.99
N ALA A 116 -4.89 32.22 16.90
CA ALA A 116 -3.73 32.23 17.78
C ALA A 116 -3.68 31.02 18.71
N ALA A 117 -4.81 30.61 19.31
CA ALA A 117 -4.89 29.41 20.14
C ALA A 117 -4.57 28.12 19.35
N GLN A 118 -4.99 28.05 18.08
CA GLN A 118 -4.61 26.96 17.18
C GLN A 118 -3.11 26.93 16.90
N ALA A 119 -2.50 28.09 16.67
CA ALA A 119 -1.06 28.22 16.50
C ALA A 119 -0.31 27.76 17.76
N GLU A 120 -0.75 28.17 18.95
CA GLU A 120 -0.15 27.73 20.22
C GLU A 120 -0.28 26.22 20.44
N LEU A 121 -1.40 25.62 20.03
CA LEU A 121 -1.57 24.17 20.10
C LEU A 121 -0.62 23.45 19.13
N ALA A 122 -0.53 23.93 17.89
CA ALA A 122 0.38 23.40 16.89
C ALA A 122 1.85 23.46 17.36
N MET A 123 2.25 24.54 18.05
CA MET A 123 3.58 24.67 18.67
C MET A 123 3.88 23.61 19.74
N ARG A 124 2.86 22.97 20.33
CA ARG A 124 3.03 21.95 21.36
C ARG A 124 3.00 20.53 20.81
N THR A 125 2.23 20.26 19.75
CA THR A 125 1.96 18.90 19.28
C THR A 125 2.63 18.56 17.96
N ALA A 126 2.88 19.54 17.10
CA ALA A 126 3.43 19.31 15.78
C ALA A 126 4.97 19.25 15.81
N ASP A 127 5.52 18.46 14.90
CA ASP A 127 6.95 18.42 14.60
C ASP A 127 7.30 19.44 13.51
N VAL A 128 6.35 19.80 12.62
CA VAL A 128 6.45 20.92 11.67
C VAL A 128 5.11 21.65 11.60
N ILE A 129 5.15 22.98 11.50
CA ILE A 129 3.95 23.82 11.34
C ILE A 129 3.97 24.47 9.95
N VAL A 130 2.87 24.33 9.22
CA VAL A 130 2.66 24.99 7.92
C VAL A 130 1.65 26.12 8.12
N LEU A 131 2.11 27.36 8.03
CA LEU A 131 1.24 28.53 8.02
C LEU A 131 0.81 28.83 6.58
N VAL A 132 -0.47 28.69 6.28
CA VAL A 132 -1.06 28.98 4.97
C VAL A 132 -1.67 30.37 4.96
N VAL A 133 -1.22 31.20 4.02
CA VAL A 133 -1.73 32.56 3.77
C VAL A 133 -2.23 32.65 2.34
N ASP A 134 -3.22 33.50 2.10
CA ASP A 134 -3.68 33.80 0.74
C ASP A 134 -2.72 34.80 0.08
N GLY A 135 -1.94 34.33 -0.89
CA GLY A 135 -0.94 35.14 -1.58
C GLY A 135 -1.51 36.29 -2.39
N THR A 136 -2.76 36.18 -2.85
CA THR A 136 -3.44 37.22 -3.63
C THR A 136 -3.93 38.39 -2.78
N VAL A 137 -4.14 38.15 -1.49
CA VAL A 137 -4.59 39.16 -0.51
C VAL A 137 -3.39 39.79 0.20
N GLY A 138 -2.31 39.03 0.39
CA GLY A 138 -1.15 39.43 1.19
C GLY A 138 -1.40 39.24 2.69
N ALA A 139 -0.44 39.70 3.51
CA ALA A 139 -0.49 39.56 4.96
C ALA A 139 -1.62 40.40 5.58
N THR A 140 -2.57 39.74 6.25
CA THR A 140 -3.62 40.42 7.01
C THR A 140 -3.24 40.57 8.49
N THR A 141 -3.96 41.42 9.22
CA THR A 141 -3.77 41.58 10.68
C THR A 141 -3.93 40.28 11.47
N THR A 142 -4.76 39.35 10.97
CA THR A 142 -4.91 38.01 11.54
C THR A 142 -3.66 37.16 11.29
N ASP A 143 -3.11 37.20 10.07
CA ASP A 143 -1.91 36.45 9.70
C ASP A 143 -0.68 36.99 10.46
N GLU A 144 -0.57 38.31 10.63
CA GLU A 144 0.46 38.95 11.45
C GLU A 144 0.37 38.56 12.93
N ALA A 145 -0.84 38.45 13.48
CA ALA A 145 -1.04 37.98 14.86
C ALA A 145 -0.58 36.54 15.03
N VAL A 146 -0.95 35.66 14.10
CA VAL A 146 -0.54 34.25 14.09
C VAL A 146 0.97 34.11 13.90
N ALA A 147 1.55 34.88 12.97
CA ALA A 147 2.98 34.89 12.73
C ALA A 147 3.76 35.36 13.97
N ARG A 148 3.27 36.39 14.69
CA ARG A 148 3.88 36.84 15.96
C ARG A 148 3.91 35.73 17.02
N THR A 149 2.86 34.91 17.10
CA THR A 149 2.82 33.75 17.99
C THR A 149 3.80 32.67 17.54
N LEU A 150 3.75 32.29 16.26
CA LEU A 150 4.58 31.23 15.68
C LEU A 150 6.09 31.56 15.67
N ARG A 151 6.49 32.83 15.62
CA ARG A 151 7.91 33.25 15.77
C ARG A 151 8.53 32.83 17.10
N ARG A 152 7.72 32.57 18.14
CA ARG A 152 8.20 32.10 19.45
C ARG A 152 8.32 30.57 19.52
N SER A 153 7.92 29.87 18.46
CA SER A 153 7.94 28.42 18.38
C SER A 153 9.36 27.87 18.32
N LYS A 154 9.59 26.76 19.02
CA LYS A 154 10.78 25.93 18.81
C LYS A 154 10.57 24.91 17.68
N THR A 155 9.32 24.63 17.34
CA THR A 155 8.93 23.79 16.20
C THR A 155 9.14 24.58 14.89
N PRO A 156 9.79 23.99 13.87
CA PRO A 156 9.98 24.61 12.56
C PRO A 156 8.66 25.07 11.94
N VAL A 157 8.65 26.31 11.43
CA VAL A 157 7.50 26.90 10.73
C VAL A 157 7.84 27.09 9.25
N ILE A 158 6.93 26.69 8.38
CA ILE A 158 7.00 26.86 6.92
C ILE A 158 5.87 27.78 6.49
N LEU A 159 6.19 28.85 5.78
CA LEU A 159 5.22 29.81 5.27
C LEU A 159 4.80 29.44 3.85
N VAL A 160 3.51 29.20 3.63
CA VAL A 160 2.95 28.85 2.32
C VAL A 160 2.03 29.97 1.84
N ALA A 161 2.36 30.53 0.68
CA ALA A 161 1.54 31.51 -0.03
C ALA A 161 0.64 30.77 -1.03
N ASN A 162 -0.60 30.49 -0.63
CA ASN A 162 -1.55 29.74 -1.45
C ASN A 162 -2.28 30.64 -2.47
N LYS A 163 -2.89 30.03 -3.49
CA LYS A 163 -3.59 30.68 -4.62
C LYS A 163 -2.69 31.43 -5.61
N ILE A 164 -1.41 31.03 -5.69
CA ILE A 164 -0.49 31.54 -6.70
C ILE A 164 -0.60 30.66 -7.96
N ASP A 165 -1.48 31.05 -8.87
CA ASP A 165 -1.87 30.22 -10.02
C ASP A 165 -0.95 30.44 -11.25
N SER A 166 -0.10 31.46 -11.24
CA SER A 166 0.81 31.78 -12.35
C SER A 166 2.15 32.36 -11.89
N GLU A 167 3.19 32.27 -12.72
CA GLU A 167 4.53 32.83 -12.45
C GLU A 167 4.50 34.34 -12.17
N ARG A 168 3.58 35.07 -12.81
CA ARG A 168 3.43 36.52 -12.58
C ARG A 168 3.00 36.84 -11.16
N GLN A 169 2.28 35.93 -10.51
CA GLN A 169 1.78 36.08 -9.14
C GLN A 169 2.81 35.63 -8.10
N GLU A 170 3.90 34.95 -8.47
CA GLU A 170 4.97 34.59 -7.52
C GLU A 170 5.60 35.84 -6.88
N ALA A 171 5.62 36.97 -7.60
CA ALA A 171 6.04 38.25 -7.05
C ALA A 171 5.13 38.76 -5.91
N GLU A 172 3.86 38.33 -5.84
CA GLU A 172 2.92 38.73 -4.78
C GLU A 172 3.28 38.05 -3.44
N ALA A 173 3.84 36.84 -3.50
CA ALA A 173 4.35 36.13 -2.32
C ALA A 173 5.49 36.88 -1.63
N ALA A 174 6.22 37.73 -2.36
CA ALA A 174 7.34 38.51 -1.80
C ALA A 174 6.90 39.42 -0.64
N SER A 175 5.68 39.94 -0.68
CA SER A 175 5.15 40.79 0.38
C SER A 175 5.10 40.07 1.74
N LEU A 176 5.03 38.73 1.74
CA LEU A 176 4.87 37.90 2.93
C LEU A 176 6.19 37.71 3.71
N TRP A 177 7.34 38.11 3.17
CA TRP A 177 8.60 38.17 3.95
C TRP A 177 8.46 39.06 5.20
N SER A 178 7.58 40.06 5.15
CA SER A 178 7.23 40.91 6.30
C SER A 178 6.71 40.14 7.52
N LEU A 179 6.15 38.93 7.31
CA LEU A 179 5.71 38.04 8.40
C LEU A 179 6.88 37.43 9.18
N GLY A 180 8.12 37.54 8.70
CA GLY A 180 9.32 37.17 9.47
C GLY A 180 9.39 35.68 9.84
N LEU A 181 8.85 34.81 9.00
CA LEU A 181 8.83 33.35 9.17
C LEU A 181 9.74 32.61 8.18
N GLY A 182 10.62 33.34 7.48
CA GLY A 182 11.50 32.81 6.43
C GLY A 182 10.93 33.03 5.03
N GLU A 183 11.41 32.23 4.08
CA GLU A 183 10.99 32.28 2.68
C GLU A 183 9.52 31.83 2.52
N PRO A 184 8.66 32.65 1.88
CA PRO A 184 7.31 32.25 1.53
C PRO A 184 7.34 31.34 0.30
N HIS A 185 6.78 30.13 0.43
CA HIS A 185 6.71 29.18 -0.67
C HIS A 185 5.39 29.34 -1.44
N PRO A 186 5.42 29.73 -2.74
CA PRO A 186 4.22 29.91 -3.54
C PRO A 186 3.59 28.57 -3.93
N VAL A 187 2.29 28.44 -3.72
CA VAL A 187 1.52 27.22 -4.03
C VAL A 187 0.19 27.58 -4.66
N SER A 188 -0.24 26.80 -5.63
CA SER A 188 -1.65 26.70 -6.00
C SER A 188 -2.18 25.34 -5.55
N ALA A 189 -2.85 25.29 -4.40
CA ALA A 189 -3.43 24.04 -3.91
C ALA A 189 -4.53 23.51 -4.85
N ALA A 190 -5.25 24.40 -5.53
CA ALA A 190 -6.31 24.06 -6.48
C ALA A 190 -5.77 23.45 -7.78
N HIS A 191 -4.65 23.98 -8.30
CA HIS A 191 -4.06 23.54 -9.57
C HIS A 191 -2.83 22.64 -9.41
N GLY A 192 -2.34 22.44 -8.19
CA GLY A 192 -1.21 21.57 -7.86
C GLY A 192 0.19 22.15 -8.11
N ARG A 193 0.31 23.44 -8.45
CA ARG A 193 1.60 24.13 -8.64
C ARG A 193 2.31 24.32 -7.29
N GLY A 194 3.61 24.05 -7.22
CA GLY A 194 4.46 24.29 -6.03
C GLY A 194 4.20 23.38 -4.83
N ALA A 195 3.16 22.53 -4.87
CA ALA A 195 2.79 21.66 -3.76
C ALA A 195 3.83 20.57 -3.48
N GLY A 196 4.48 20.04 -4.53
CA GLY A 196 5.57 19.07 -4.39
C GLY A 196 6.80 19.69 -3.73
N ASP A 197 7.21 20.89 -4.17
CA ASP A 197 8.36 21.60 -3.62
C ASP A 197 8.16 21.91 -2.13
N VAL A 198 6.95 22.34 -1.73
CA VAL A 198 6.62 22.55 -0.31
C VAL A 198 6.65 21.24 0.48
N LEU A 199 6.20 20.13 -0.11
CA LEU A 199 6.24 18.82 0.54
C LEU A 199 7.68 18.33 0.75
N ASP A 200 8.58 18.60 -0.18
CA ASP A 200 10.01 18.32 -0.01
C ASP A 200 10.60 19.13 1.15
N VAL A 201 10.30 20.43 1.23
CA VAL A 201 10.71 21.29 2.36
C VAL A 201 10.13 20.82 3.69
N ILE A 202 8.87 20.36 3.72
CA ILE A 202 8.27 19.76 4.91
C ILE A 202 9.06 18.52 5.34
N LEU A 203 9.36 17.61 4.42
CA LEU A 203 10.10 16.38 4.72
C LEU A 203 11.54 16.65 5.19
N GLU A 204 12.20 17.68 4.67
CA GLU A 204 13.53 18.09 5.12
C GLU A 204 13.55 18.60 6.57
N ARG A 205 12.44 19.19 7.03
CA ARG A 205 12.32 19.76 8.39
C ARG A 205 11.70 18.81 9.41
N LEU A 206 11.09 17.72 8.97
CA LEU A 206 10.59 16.69 9.87
C LEU A 206 11.76 15.92 10.49
N PRO A 207 11.63 15.46 11.75
CA PRO A 207 12.55 14.49 12.33
C PRO A 207 12.53 13.19 11.51
N HIS A 208 13.35 12.19 11.88
CA HIS A 208 13.36 10.89 11.21
C HIS A 208 11.91 10.42 10.96
N THR A 209 11.53 10.27 9.70
CA THR A 209 10.20 9.77 9.35
C THR A 209 10.36 8.33 8.90
N PRO A 210 9.50 7.43 9.39
CA PRO A 210 9.46 6.07 8.92
C PRO A 210 9.29 6.07 7.39
N ARG A 211 10.11 5.26 6.70
CA ARG A 211 9.88 5.03 5.27
C ARG A 211 8.51 4.36 5.09
N GLU A 212 7.92 4.58 3.92
CA GLU A 212 6.79 3.82 3.44
C GLU A 212 7.30 2.39 3.22
N ASP A 213 7.27 1.61 4.29
CA ASP A 213 7.34 0.18 4.14
C ASP A 213 6.20 -0.20 3.20
N ALA A 214 6.53 -0.88 2.10
CA ALA A 214 5.57 -1.65 1.29
C ALA A 214 4.97 -2.84 2.08
N GLY A 215 4.92 -2.72 3.41
CA GLY A 215 4.42 -3.67 4.36
C GLY A 215 3.41 -2.98 5.25
N ILE A 216 2.18 -3.46 5.17
CA ILE A 216 1.26 -3.51 6.30
C ILE A 216 2.02 -3.68 7.62
N ARG A 217 1.66 -2.84 8.61
CA ARG A 217 2.09 -2.93 10.02
C ARG A 217 2.38 -4.40 10.37
N LEU A 218 3.63 -4.73 10.68
CA LEU A 218 3.94 -6.02 11.28
C LEU A 218 3.33 -6.00 12.68
N GLY A 219 2.20 -6.69 12.84
CA GLY A 219 1.45 -6.76 14.09
C GLY A 219 0.03 -6.25 13.96
N GLY A 220 -0.90 -6.99 14.57
CA GLY A 220 -2.34 -6.73 14.56
C GLY A 220 -3.15 -7.67 13.66
N PRO A 221 -4.49 -7.62 13.74
CA PRO A 221 -5.40 -8.41 12.90
C PRO A 221 -5.14 -8.21 11.39
N ARG A 222 -5.15 -9.30 10.61
CA ARG A 222 -5.02 -9.22 9.14
C ARG A 222 -6.19 -8.47 8.53
N ARG A 223 -5.93 -7.63 7.52
CA ARG A 223 -6.95 -6.74 6.92
C ARG A 223 -7.64 -7.37 5.72
N VAL A 224 -8.97 -7.42 5.75
CA VAL A 224 -9.81 -8.12 4.78
C VAL A 224 -10.80 -7.16 4.13
N ALA A 225 -10.80 -7.08 2.80
CA ALA A 225 -11.86 -6.38 2.06
C ALA A 225 -12.95 -7.37 1.63
N LEU A 226 -14.21 -7.03 1.88
CA LEU A 226 -15.37 -7.81 1.42
C LEU A 226 -16.01 -7.14 0.20
N VAL A 227 -15.81 -7.71 -0.99
CA VAL A 227 -16.19 -7.09 -2.27
C VAL A 227 -17.09 -7.99 -3.11
N GLY A 228 -17.81 -7.41 -4.08
CA GLY A 228 -18.72 -8.14 -4.98
C GLY A 228 -19.90 -7.27 -5.45
N LYS A 229 -20.71 -7.75 -6.41
CA LYS A 229 -21.88 -7.00 -6.93
C LYS A 229 -22.94 -6.75 -5.84
N PRO A 230 -23.88 -5.79 -6.01
CA PRO A 230 -25.01 -5.62 -5.07
C PRO A 230 -25.78 -6.94 -4.83
N ASN A 231 -26.36 -7.10 -3.65
CA ASN A 231 -27.24 -8.25 -3.30
C ASN A 231 -26.64 -9.67 -3.34
N VAL A 232 -25.33 -9.83 -3.57
CA VAL A 232 -24.63 -11.14 -3.45
C VAL A 232 -24.57 -11.70 -2.03
N GLY A 233 -25.01 -10.94 -1.02
CA GLY A 233 -24.98 -11.36 0.39
C GLY A 233 -23.76 -10.90 1.19
N LYS A 234 -23.08 -9.81 0.79
CA LYS A 234 -22.00 -9.20 1.59
C LYS A 234 -22.44 -8.84 3.01
N SER A 235 -23.54 -8.09 3.15
CA SER A 235 -24.05 -7.69 4.47
C SER A 235 -24.53 -8.90 5.28
N SER A 236 -25.13 -9.90 4.62
CA SER A 236 -25.50 -11.16 5.28
C SER A 236 -24.29 -11.91 5.81
N LEU A 237 -23.20 -11.95 5.03
CA LEU A 237 -21.96 -12.59 5.46
C LEU A 237 -21.34 -11.83 6.62
N LEU A 238 -21.19 -10.50 6.50
CA LEU A 238 -20.64 -9.66 7.57
C LEU A 238 -21.44 -9.83 8.87
N ASN A 239 -22.78 -9.80 8.82
CA ASN A 239 -23.63 -10.01 9.98
C ASN A 239 -23.48 -11.40 10.57
N LYS A 240 -23.35 -12.44 9.72
CA LYS A 240 -23.16 -13.82 10.18
C LYS A 240 -21.81 -14.00 10.88
N LEU A 241 -20.76 -13.41 10.31
CA LEU A 241 -19.41 -13.39 10.88
C LEU A 241 -19.41 -12.64 12.23
N ALA A 242 -19.93 -11.41 12.26
CA ALA A 242 -20.01 -10.57 13.46
C ALA A 242 -20.95 -11.12 14.55
N GLY A 243 -21.98 -11.89 14.18
CA GLY A 243 -22.92 -12.50 15.10
C GLY A 243 -22.45 -13.83 15.71
N SER A 244 -21.39 -14.44 15.16
CA SER A 244 -20.95 -15.78 15.58
C SER A 244 -20.10 -15.78 16.85
N GLN A 245 -19.36 -14.70 17.14
CA GLN A 245 -18.69 -14.45 18.42
C GLN A 245 -18.55 -12.93 18.62
N ARG A 246 -19.51 -12.31 19.33
CA ARG A 246 -19.34 -10.93 19.82
C ARG A 246 -18.30 -10.93 20.95
N SER A 247 -17.03 -10.86 20.58
CA SER A 247 -16.07 -10.09 21.33
C SER A 247 -15.95 -8.77 20.58
N VAL A 248 -16.69 -7.75 21.03
CA VAL A 248 -16.20 -6.39 20.79
C VAL A 248 -14.89 -6.38 21.56
N VAL A 249 -13.77 -6.59 20.87
CA VAL A 249 -12.46 -6.51 21.51
C VAL A 249 -12.26 -5.03 21.79
N ASP A 250 -12.71 -4.60 22.98
CA ASP A 250 -12.37 -3.30 23.49
C ASP A 250 -10.85 -3.27 23.63
N ASN A 251 -10.23 -2.48 22.74
CA ASN A 251 -8.82 -2.13 22.75
C ASN A 251 -7.84 -3.32 22.75
N VAL A 252 -7.57 -3.87 21.56
CA VAL A 252 -6.25 -4.47 21.33
C VAL A 252 -5.22 -3.34 21.51
N ALA A 253 -4.43 -3.41 22.58
CA ALA A 253 -3.39 -2.43 22.87
C ALA A 253 -2.46 -2.28 21.65
N GLY A 254 -2.35 -1.06 21.11
CA GLY A 254 -1.50 -0.76 19.96
C GLY A 254 -2.19 -0.68 18.59
N THR A 255 -3.51 -0.85 18.48
CA THR A 255 -4.22 -0.68 17.20
C THR A 255 -4.91 0.68 17.10
N THR A 256 -4.45 1.59 16.23
CA THR A 256 -5.29 2.67 15.70
C THR A 256 -6.22 2.05 14.66
N VAL A 257 -7.42 1.68 15.09
CA VAL A 257 -8.48 1.20 14.20
C VAL A 257 -9.22 2.42 13.67
N ASP A 258 -9.39 2.52 12.35
CA ASP A 258 -10.27 3.55 11.77
C ASP A 258 -11.70 3.29 12.28
N PRO A 259 -12.47 4.34 12.67
CA PRO A 259 -13.82 4.18 13.24
C PRO A 259 -14.84 3.54 12.29
N VAL A 260 -14.43 3.20 11.07
CA VAL A 260 -15.22 2.65 9.95
C VAL A 260 -14.96 1.15 9.75
N ASP A 261 -13.93 0.59 10.39
CA ASP A 261 -13.52 -0.81 10.26
C ASP A 261 -14.09 -1.68 11.38
N GLU A 262 -14.28 -2.98 11.12
CA GLU A 262 -14.78 -3.94 12.09
C GLU A 262 -13.76 -5.03 12.42
N LEU A 263 -13.49 -5.21 13.71
CA LEU A 263 -12.76 -6.37 14.20
C LEU A 263 -13.73 -7.55 14.38
N ILE A 264 -13.45 -8.66 13.69
CA ILE A 264 -14.25 -9.87 13.74
C ILE A 264 -13.36 -11.04 14.15
N GLU A 265 -13.75 -11.74 15.20
CA GLU A 265 -13.13 -13.00 15.58
C GLU A 265 -13.70 -14.14 14.74
N LEU A 266 -12.84 -14.86 14.00
CA LEU A 266 -13.18 -15.99 13.16
C LEU A 266 -12.18 -17.12 13.40
N ASP A 267 -12.71 -18.28 13.80
CA ASP A 267 -11.91 -19.48 14.08
C ASP A 267 -10.76 -19.21 15.09
N GLY A 268 -11.06 -18.42 16.13
CA GLY A 268 -10.10 -18.03 17.18
C GLY A 268 -9.05 -17.00 16.75
N LYS A 269 -9.18 -16.38 15.57
CA LYS A 269 -8.30 -15.32 15.08
C LYS A 269 -9.07 -14.03 14.84
N THR A 270 -8.51 -12.89 15.25
CA THR A 270 -9.11 -11.59 14.96
C THR A 270 -8.71 -11.13 13.56
N TRP A 271 -9.70 -10.69 12.78
CA TRP A 271 -9.56 -10.14 11.45
C TRP A 271 -10.13 -8.72 11.42
N GLN A 272 -9.46 -7.80 10.73
CA GLN A 272 -9.96 -6.44 10.52
C GLN A 272 -10.64 -6.34 9.17
N PHE A 273 -11.96 -6.24 9.13
CA PHE A 273 -12.72 -5.98 7.91
C PHE A 273 -12.69 -4.48 7.62
N VAL A 274 -12.17 -4.11 6.46
CA VAL A 274 -12.00 -2.69 6.08
C VAL A 274 -13.23 -2.14 5.32
N ASP A 275 -13.53 -0.86 5.54
CA ASP A 275 -14.63 -0.11 4.88
C ASP A 275 -16.02 -0.76 5.05
N THR A 276 -16.36 -1.17 6.27
CA THR A 276 -17.66 -1.85 6.55
C THR A 276 -18.83 -0.89 6.68
N ALA A 277 -18.60 0.42 6.89
CA ALA A 277 -19.67 1.41 6.94
C ALA A 277 -20.50 1.48 5.64
N GLY A 278 -19.87 1.23 4.48
CA GLY A 278 -20.56 1.10 3.20
C GLY A 278 -21.48 -0.13 3.12
N LEU A 279 -21.16 -1.20 3.84
CA LEU A 279 -21.96 -2.44 3.93
C LEU A 279 -23.16 -2.30 4.87
N ARG A 280 -23.06 -1.48 5.92
CA ARG A 280 -24.15 -1.18 6.87
C ARG A 280 -25.17 -0.16 6.33
N ARG A 281 -24.72 0.88 5.62
CA ARG A 281 -25.60 1.94 5.09
C ARG A 281 -26.58 1.44 4.01
N LYS A 282 -26.26 0.32 3.34
CA LYS A 282 -27.12 -0.35 2.35
C LYS A 282 -28.39 -0.99 2.91
N VAL A 283 -28.53 -1.10 4.23
CA VAL A 283 -29.78 -1.60 4.86
C VAL A 283 -30.90 -0.55 4.80
N ARG A 284 -30.59 0.75 4.59
CA ARG A 284 -31.60 1.83 4.69
C ARG A 284 -31.87 2.63 3.41
N THR A 285 -31.00 2.62 2.40
CA THR A 285 -31.24 3.36 1.15
C THR A 285 -30.69 2.58 -0.04
N ALA A 286 -31.57 1.88 -0.73
CA ALA A 286 -31.31 1.24 -2.01
C ALA A 286 -31.82 2.14 -3.14
N SER A 287 -30.99 3.06 -3.62
CA SER A 287 -31.10 3.61 -4.98
C SER A 287 -29.96 4.58 -5.27
N GLY A 288 -29.46 4.54 -6.50
CA GLY A 288 -28.61 5.57 -7.06
C GLY A 288 -27.11 5.39 -6.85
N HIS A 289 -26.42 5.15 -7.98
CA HIS A 289 -25.01 5.43 -8.23
C HIS A 289 -24.02 4.25 -8.08
N GLU A 290 -23.91 3.46 -9.15
CA GLU A 290 -22.82 2.50 -9.38
C GLU A 290 -21.42 3.14 -9.30
N TYR A 291 -21.29 4.42 -9.67
CA TYR A 291 -20.02 5.14 -9.65
C TYR A 291 -19.41 5.21 -8.24
N TYR A 292 -20.21 5.52 -7.21
CA TYR A 292 -19.73 5.57 -5.81
C TYR A 292 -19.44 4.18 -5.23
N ALA A 293 -20.06 3.12 -5.76
CA ALA A 293 -19.74 1.75 -5.35
C ALA A 293 -18.33 1.33 -5.83
N SER A 294 -17.91 1.79 -7.02
CA SER A 294 -16.59 1.49 -7.57
C SER A 294 -15.44 2.20 -6.83
N LEU A 295 -15.63 3.48 -6.46
CA LEU A 295 -14.64 4.25 -5.71
C LEU A 295 -14.42 3.70 -4.29
N ARG A 296 -15.49 3.29 -3.60
CA ARG A 296 -15.40 2.63 -2.29
C ARG A 296 -14.71 1.28 -2.37
N THR A 297 -15.03 0.48 -3.39
CA THR A 297 -14.36 -0.80 -3.64
C THR A 297 -12.83 -0.62 -3.76
N ARG A 298 -12.38 0.43 -4.46
CA ARG A 298 -10.95 0.73 -4.59
C ARG A 298 -10.31 1.09 -3.25
N SER A 299 -10.94 1.97 -2.48
CA SER A 299 -10.43 2.36 -1.15
C SER A 299 -10.31 1.16 -0.20
N ALA A 300 -11.33 0.30 -0.16
CA ALA A 300 -11.30 -0.94 0.62
C ALA A 300 -10.16 -1.87 0.17
N LEU A 301 -9.96 -2.02 -1.14
CA LEU A 301 -8.85 -2.84 -1.67
C LEU A 301 -7.48 -2.24 -1.39
N ASP A 302 -7.35 -0.93 -1.32
CA ASP A 302 -6.08 -0.27 -0.97
C ASP A 302 -5.74 -0.44 0.52
N ALA A 303 -6.75 -0.52 1.38
CA ALA A 303 -6.57 -0.73 2.83
C ALA A 303 -6.40 -2.21 3.22
N ALA A 304 -6.86 -3.15 2.40
CA ALA A 304 -6.83 -4.58 2.70
C ALA A 304 -5.52 -5.27 2.30
N GLU A 305 -5.27 -6.44 2.88
CA GLU A 305 -4.22 -7.38 2.46
C GLU A 305 -4.77 -8.46 1.55
N VAL A 306 -5.97 -8.92 1.89
CA VAL A 306 -6.71 -9.96 1.17
C VAL A 306 -8.12 -9.47 0.86
N ALA A 307 -8.58 -9.75 -0.35
CA ALA A 307 -9.94 -9.49 -0.79
C ALA A 307 -10.73 -10.79 -0.85
N ILE A 308 -11.92 -10.80 -0.26
CA ILE A 308 -12.93 -11.83 -0.47
C ILE A 308 -13.90 -11.31 -1.53
N LEU A 309 -13.82 -11.87 -2.74
CA LEU A 309 -14.79 -11.63 -3.80
C LEU A 309 -16.00 -12.56 -3.63
N LEU A 310 -17.15 -11.99 -3.26
CA LEU A 310 -18.42 -12.73 -3.21
C LEU A 310 -19.09 -12.75 -4.57
N ILE A 311 -19.36 -13.95 -5.04
CA ILE A 311 -20.14 -14.23 -6.25
C ILE A 311 -21.39 -15.01 -5.82
N ASP A 312 -22.55 -14.64 -6.36
CA ASP A 312 -23.77 -15.40 -6.17
C ASP A 312 -23.72 -16.67 -7.04
N ALA A 313 -23.68 -17.84 -6.41
CA ALA A 313 -23.56 -19.12 -7.09
C ALA A 313 -24.87 -19.57 -7.78
N SER A 314 -26.01 -19.02 -7.34
CA SER A 314 -27.34 -19.34 -7.89
C SER A 314 -27.60 -18.64 -9.23
N GLU A 315 -26.80 -17.62 -9.56
CA GLU A 315 -26.91 -16.85 -10.79
C GLU A 315 -25.67 -17.06 -11.70
N PRO A 316 -25.77 -16.74 -13.00
CA PRO A 316 -24.60 -16.69 -13.87
C PRO A 316 -23.57 -15.63 -13.42
N ILE A 317 -22.28 -15.92 -13.62
CA ILE A 317 -21.21 -14.93 -13.40
C ILE A 317 -21.41 -13.74 -14.34
N THR A 318 -21.48 -12.52 -13.78
CA THR A 318 -21.79 -11.31 -14.55
C THR A 318 -20.54 -10.53 -14.91
N GLU A 319 -20.64 -9.63 -15.90
CA GLU A 319 -19.56 -8.68 -16.21
C GLU A 319 -19.15 -7.84 -14.99
N GLN A 320 -20.10 -7.53 -14.10
CA GLN A 320 -19.80 -6.75 -12.89
C GLN A 320 -18.87 -7.52 -11.95
N ASP A 321 -19.05 -8.84 -11.83
CA ASP A 321 -18.16 -9.70 -11.04
C ASP A 321 -16.75 -9.69 -11.63
N LEU A 322 -16.64 -9.76 -12.96
CA LEU A 322 -15.35 -9.72 -13.68
C LEU A 322 -14.65 -8.36 -13.60
N ARG A 323 -15.41 -7.25 -13.58
CA ARG A 323 -14.85 -5.91 -13.35
C ARG A 323 -14.28 -5.79 -11.95
N VAL A 324 -15.00 -6.24 -10.92
CA VAL A 324 -14.49 -6.24 -9.54
C VAL A 324 -13.26 -7.14 -9.41
N LEU A 325 -13.30 -8.34 -10.00
CA LEU A 325 -12.16 -9.24 -10.06
C LEU A 325 -10.91 -8.56 -10.65
N SER A 326 -11.07 -7.85 -11.77
CA SER A 326 -9.97 -7.11 -12.41
C SER A 326 -9.39 -6.05 -11.48
N MET A 327 -10.24 -5.30 -10.76
CA MET A 327 -9.78 -4.31 -9.77
C MET A 327 -8.95 -4.94 -8.65
N ILE A 328 -9.28 -6.15 -8.21
CA ILE A 328 -8.53 -6.87 -7.16
C ILE A 328 -7.15 -7.32 -7.70
N ILE A 329 -7.10 -7.82 -8.93
CA ILE A 329 -5.83 -8.23 -9.55
C ILE A 329 -4.91 -7.01 -9.71
N ASP A 330 -5.46 -5.90 -10.19
CA ASP A 330 -4.71 -4.65 -10.41
C ASP A 330 -4.18 -4.07 -9.10
N SER A 331 -4.96 -4.15 -8.01
CA SER A 331 -4.50 -3.71 -6.68
C SER A 331 -3.40 -4.59 -6.10
N GLY A 332 -3.21 -5.80 -6.63
CA GLY A 332 -2.14 -6.71 -6.21
C GLY A 332 -2.36 -7.32 -4.83
N ARG A 333 -3.60 -7.36 -4.34
CA ARG A 333 -3.96 -8.01 -3.08
C ARG A 333 -4.12 -9.50 -3.24
N ALA A 334 -3.99 -10.24 -2.14
CA ALA A 334 -4.41 -11.64 -2.12
C ALA A 334 -5.90 -11.75 -2.43
N LEU A 335 -6.31 -12.85 -3.06
CA LEU A 335 -7.69 -13.05 -3.53
C LEU A 335 -8.23 -14.41 -3.11
N VAL A 336 -9.39 -14.38 -2.48
CA VAL A 336 -10.25 -15.53 -2.23
C VAL A 336 -11.60 -15.28 -2.90
N ILE A 337 -12.07 -16.24 -3.69
CA ILE A 337 -13.38 -16.19 -4.33
C ILE A 337 -14.34 -17.04 -3.50
N ALA A 338 -15.38 -16.41 -2.97
CA ALA A 338 -16.43 -17.08 -2.20
C ALA A 338 -17.73 -17.15 -3.01
N PHE A 339 -18.10 -18.36 -3.43
CA PHE A 339 -19.37 -18.65 -4.05
C PHE A 339 -20.45 -18.75 -2.98
N ASN A 340 -21.22 -17.67 -2.83
CA ASN A 340 -22.27 -17.52 -1.82
C ASN A 340 -23.62 -18.04 -2.33
N LYS A 341 -24.59 -18.19 -1.42
CA LYS A 341 -25.91 -18.78 -1.67
C LYS A 341 -25.83 -20.23 -2.17
N TRP A 342 -24.83 -20.97 -1.70
CA TRP A 342 -24.65 -22.38 -2.09
C TRP A 342 -25.82 -23.29 -1.67
N ASP A 343 -26.66 -22.84 -0.74
CA ASP A 343 -27.92 -23.49 -0.37
C ASP A 343 -28.98 -23.49 -1.49
N LEU A 344 -28.83 -22.61 -2.49
CA LEU A 344 -29.73 -22.50 -3.65
C LEU A 344 -29.20 -23.20 -4.90
N VAL A 345 -28.02 -23.85 -4.81
CA VAL A 345 -27.37 -24.48 -5.97
C VAL A 345 -27.76 -25.95 -6.03
N ASP A 346 -28.51 -26.33 -7.08
CA ASP A 346 -28.83 -27.70 -7.42
C ASP A 346 -27.76 -28.32 -8.36
N GLU A 347 -27.98 -29.58 -8.78
CA GLU A 347 -27.01 -30.32 -9.61
C GLU A 347 -26.83 -29.70 -11.01
N ASP A 348 -27.92 -29.24 -11.63
CA ASP A 348 -27.90 -28.59 -12.94
C ASP A 348 -27.19 -27.24 -12.88
N ARG A 349 -27.46 -26.44 -11.84
CA ARG A 349 -26.78 -25.16 -11.62
C ARG A 349 -25.31 -25.38 -11.33
N ARG A 350 -24.94 -26.42 -10.57
CA ARG A 350 -23.55 -26.75 -10.29
C ARG A 350 -22.78 -27.07 -11.58
N TYR A 351 -23.35 -27.91 -12.45
CA TYR A 351 -22.74 -28.26 -13.73
C TYR A 351 -22.51 -27.04 -14.64
N THR A 352 -23.48 -26.13 -14.68
CA THR A 352 -23.37 -24.90 -15.48
C THR A 352 -22.39 -23.91 -14.87
N LEU A 353 -22.37 -23.77 -13.55
CA LEU A 353 -21.40 -22.93 -12.83
C LEU A 353 -19.96 -23.40 -13.03
N ASP A 354 -19.70 -24.71 -13.01
CA ASP A 354 -18.34 -25.24 -13.23
C ASP A 354 -17.80 -24.82 -14.63
N LYS A 355 -18.65 -24.86 -15.66
CA LYS A 355 -18.29 -24.37 -17.01
C LYS A 355 -18.05 -22.86 -17.06
N GLU A 356 -18.85 -22.09 -16.33
CA GLU A 356 -18.68 -20.64 -16.22
C GLU A 356 -17.36 -20.31 -15.53
N ILE A 357 -17.00 -21.04 -14.48
CA ILE A 357 -15.73 -20.88 -13.77
C ILE A 357 -14.55 -21.14 -14.71
N ASP A 358 -14.59 -22.24 -15.46
CA ASP A 358 -13.52 -22.60 -16.39
C ASP A 358 -13.35 -21.56 -17.52
N ARG A 359 -14.45 -20.92 -17.95
CA ARG A 359 -14.42 -19.89 -19.01
C ARG A 359 -14.03 -18.51 -18.48
N GLU A 360 -14.71 -18.04 -17.46
CA GLU A 360 -14.65 -16.65 -16.99
C GLU A 360 -13.52 -16.40 -16.00
N LEU A 361 -13.18 -17.40 -15.18
CA LEU A 361 -12.13 -17.29 -14.15
C LEU A 361 -10.77 -17.88 -14.63
N ALA A 362 -10.66 -18.23 -15.91
CA ALA A 362 -9.42 -18.75 -16.53
C ALA A 362 -8.20 -17.83 -16.37
N ARG A 363 -8.42 -16.54 -16.10
CA ARG A 363 -7.36 -15.54 -15.87
C ARG A 363 -6.80 -15.57 -14.44
N VAL A 364 -7.51 -16.18 -13.51
CA VAL A 364 -7.14 -16.30 -12.09
C VAL A 364 -7.22 -17.75 -11.60
N PRO A 365 -6.59 -18.72 -12.30
CA PRO A 365 -6.65 -20.12 -11.89
C PRO A 365 -5.99 -20.35 -10.51
N TRP A 366 -5.12 -19.42 -10.12
CA TRP A 366 -4.44 -19.38 -8.83
C TRP A 366 -5.34 -18.91 -7.68
N ALA A 367 -6.49 -18.28 -7.93
CA ALA A 367 -7.36 -17.81 -6.87
C ALA A 367 -8.01 -18.99 -6.13
N ARG A 368 -7.91 -18.99 -4.80
CA ARG A 368 -8.57 -20.01 -3.97
C ARG A 368 -10.08 -19.79 -3.98
N ARG A 369 -10.84 -20.88 -4.04
CA ARG A 369 -12.31 -20.88 -4.12
C ARG A 369 -12.92 -21.55 -2.89
N VAL A 370 -14.00 -20.99 -2.37
CA VAL A 370 -14.77 -21.59 -1.27
C VAL A 370 -16.26 -21.41 -1.52
N ASN A 371 -17.03 -22.45 -1.23
CA ASN A 371 -18.48 -22.44 -1.39
C ASN A 371 -19.12 -22.26 -0.02
N ILE A 372 -19.94 -21.21 0.14
CA ILE A 372 -20.53 -20.82 1.41
C ILE A 372 -22.02 -20.49 1.27
N SER A 373 -22.72 -20.47 2.39
CA SER A 373 -24.03 -19.83 2.49
C SER A 373 -24.02 -18.88 3.67
N ALA A 374 -23.97 -17.58 3.38
CA ALA A 374 -24.00 -16.53 4.39
C ALA A 374 -25.29 -16.55 5.23
N MET A 375 -26.41 -16.93 4.62
CA MET A 375 -27.72 -16.99 5.29
C MET A 375 -27.76 -18.11 6.32
N THR A 376 -27.37 -19.33 5.94
CA THR A 376 -27.41 -20.49 6.83
C THR A 376 -26.19 -20.54 7.78
N GLY A 377 -25.05 -20.00 7.33
CA GLY A 377 -23.74 -20.15 7.98
C GLY A 377 -22.94 -21.34 7.48
N ARG A 378 -23.45 -22.10 6.50
CA ARG A 378 -22.76 -23.27 5.96
C ARG A 378 -21.38 -22.90 5.44
N ALA A 379 -20.37 -23.62 5.93
CA ALA A 379 -18.97 -23.57 5.48
C ALA A 379 -18.28 -22.19 5.60
N VAL A 380 -18.86 -21.24 6.34
CA VAL A 380 -18.28 -19.92 6.55
C VAL A 380 -16.93 -20.00 7.26
N GLN A 381 -16.76 -20.93 8.20
CA GLN A 381 -15.50 -21.19 8.89
C GLN A 381 -14.36 -21.64 7.96
N LYS A 382 -14.68 -22.22 6.78
CA LYS A 382 -13.67 -22.60 5.79
C LYS A 382 -12.98 -21.39 5.15
N LEU A 383 -13.51 -20.18 5.33
CA LEU A 383 -12.87 -18.95 4.85
C LEU A 383 -11.50 -18.76 5.50
N VAL A 384 -11.36 -19.02 6.80
CA VAL A 384 -10.13 -18.76 7.55
C VAL A 384 -8.91 -19.49 6.96
N PRO A 385 -8.87 -20.83 6.85
CA PRO A 385 -7.69 -21.52 6.30
C PRO A 385 -7.40 -21.12 4.85
N VAL A 386 -8.42 -20.71 4.09
CA VAL A 386 -8.26 -20.25 2.71
C VAL A 386 -7.65 -18.84 2.65
N LEU A 387 -8.09 -17.94 3.53
CA LEU A 387 -7.52 -16.61 3.68
C LEU A 387 -6.06 -16.68 4.12
N GLU A 388 -5.74 -17.53 5.10
CA GLU A 388 -4.38 -17.72 5.59
C GLU A 388 -3.46 -18.24 4.49
N GLY A 389 -3.86 -19.31 3.78
CA GLY A 389 -3.05 -19.83 2.67
C GLY A 389 -2.83 -18.82 1.54
N ALA A 390 -3.80 -17.93 1.28
CA ALA A 390 -3.66 -16.85 0.32
C ALA A 390 -2.68 -15.77 0.82
N LEU A 391 -2.76 -15.40 2.09
CA LEU A 391 -1.86 -14.43 2.72
C LEU A 391 -0.44 -14.96 2.88
N ASP A 392 -0.25 -16.23 3.24
CA ASP A 392 1.05 -16.89 3.29
C ASP A 392 1.73 -16.84 1.92
N SER A 393 0.98 -17.13 0.85
CA SER A 393 1.46 -17.00 -0.53
C SER A 393 1.76 -15.55 -0.91
N TRP A 394 1.02 -14.60 -0.36
CA TRP A 394 1.20 -13.16 -0.56
C TRP A 394 2.30 -12.55 0.31
N ASP A 395 2.77 -13.24 1.34
CA ASP A 395 3.89 -12.84 2.19
C ASP A 395 5.19 -13.56 1.79
N LYS A 396 5.09 -14.62 0.99
CA LYS A 396 6.17 -15.55 0.66
C LYS A 396 7.36 -14.87 -0.01
N ARG A 397 8.54 -15.03 0.62
CA ARG A 397 9.86 -14.68 0.07
C ARG A 397 10.61 -15.92 -0.37
N ILE A 398 11.20 -15.86 -1.56
CA ILE A 398 12.12 -16.84 -2.12
C ILE A 398 13.49 -16.17 -2.20
N SER A 399 14.51 -16.80 -1.61
CA SER A 399 15.89 -16.31 -1.70
C SER A 399 16.43 -16.43 -3.13
N THR A 400 17.40 -15.58 -3.46
CA THR A 400 17.95 -15.47 -4.82
C THR A 400 18.60 -16.77 -5.30
N GLY A 401 19.26 -17.55 -4.43
CA GLY A 401 19.90 -18.81 -4.78
C GLY A 401 18.92 -19.84 -5.36
N PRO A 402 17.94 -20.35 -4.57
CA PRO A 402 16.92 -21.28 -5.03
C PRO A 402 16.16 -20.79 -6.26
N LEU A 403 15.83 -19.49 -6.33
CA LEU A 403 15.16 -18.89 -7.48
C LEU A 403 16.01 -18.99 -8.76
N ASN A 404 17.29 -18.65 -8.69
CA ASN A 404 18.16 -18.68 -9.88
C ASN A 404 18.51 -20.11 -10.30
N ASN A 405 18.63 -21.05 -9.36
CA ASN A 405 18.85 -22.47 -9.68
C ASN A 405 17.65 -23.05 -10.43
N TRP A 406 16.43 -22.87 -9.89
CA TRP A 406 15.19 -23.25 -10.57
C TRP A 406 15.07 -22.59 -11.95
N LEU A 407 15.38 -21.30 -12.06
CA LEU A 407 15.27 -20.57 -13.33
C LEU A 407 16.23 -21.11 -14.40
N LYS A 408 17.46 -21.48 -14.01
CA LYS A 408 18.43 -22.11 -14.93
C LYS A 408 17.89 -23.42 -15.49
N GLU A 409 17.33 -24.28 -14.62
CA GLU A 409 16.74 -25.56 -15.03
C GLU A 409 15.56 -25.37 -16.00
N VAL A 410 14.64 -24.46 -15.67
CA VAL A 410 13.46 -24.17 -16.51
C VAL A 410 13.87 -23.62 -17.87
N ILE A 411 14.85 -22.71 -17.92
CA ILE A 411 15.34 -22.12 -19.18
C ILE A 411 16.09 -23.17 -20.01
N ALA A 412 16.87 -24.06 -19.39
CA ALA A 412 17.55 -25.13 -20.10
C ALA A 412 16.55 -26.10 -20.74
N ALA A 413 15.48 -26.46 -20.03
CA ALA A 413 14.42 -27.33 -20.54
C ALA A 413 13.52 -26.66 -21.59
N THR A 414 13.28 -25.35 -21.48
CA THR A 414 12.44 -24.60 -22.43
C THR A 414 13.04 -23.21 -22.66
N PRO A 415 13.96 -23.05 -23.63
CA PRO A 415 14.62 -21.78 -23.89
C PRO A 415 13.67 -20.69 -24.41
N PRO A 416 13.94 -19.40 -24.18
CA PRO A 416 13.17 -18.29 -24.75
C PRO A 416 13.16 -18.34 -26.28
N PRO A 417 12.05 -17.95 -26.95
CA PRO A 417 11.99 -17.91 -28.41
C PRO A 417 12.97 -16.89 -29.01
N LEU A 418 13.48 -17.18 -30.20
CA LEU A 418 14.38 -16.31 -30.96
C LEU A 418 13.63 -15.09 -31.49
N ARG A 419 14.21 -13.89 -31.38
CA ARG A 419 13.67 -12.67 -31.99
C ARG A 419 14.78 -11.83 -32.60
N GLY A 420 14.59 -11.39 -33.86
CA GLY A 420 15.57 -10.54 -34.55
C GLY A 420 16.97 -11.18 -34.68
N GLY A 421 17.04 -12.51 -34.80
CA GLY A 421 18.28 -13.25 -34.98
C GLY A 421 19.12 -13.46 -33.70
N ARG A 422 18.66 -13.02 -32.53
CA ARG A 422 19.33 -13.29 -31.25
C ARG A 422 18.34 -13.81 -30.21
N GLN A 423 18.77 -14.84 -29.48
CA GLN A 423 18.00 -15.37 -28.37
C GLN A 423 18.22 -14.50 -27.12
N PRO A 424 17.15 -13.98 -26.49
CA PRO A 424 17.29 -13.27 -25.23
C PRO A 424 17.73 -14.25 -24.14
N ARG A 425 18.74 -13.86 -23.36
CA ARG A 425 19.23 -14.65 -22.22
C ARG A 425 18.75 -13.99 -20.94
N VAL A 426 18.25 -14.80 -20.01
CA VAL A 426 18.00 -14.35 -18.64
C VAL A 426 19.29 -14.54 -17.86
N MET A 427 19.85 -13.46 -17.36
CA MET A 427 21.14 -13.45 -16.66
C MET A 427 20.95 -13.84 -15.20
N PHE A 428 19.98 -13.19 -14.55
CA PHE A 428 19.61 -13.49 -13.17
C PHE A 428 18.18 -13.02 -12.90
N ALA A 429 17.61 -13.52 -11.80
CA ALA A 429 16.34 -13.09 -11.26
C ALA A 429 16.45 -12.80 -9.76
N THR A 430 15.61 -11.90 -9.28
CA THR A 430 15.41 -11.64 -7.85
C THR A 430 13.93 -11.41 -7.56
N GLN A 431 13.51 -11.71 -6.33
CA GLN A 431 12.22 -11.27 -5.82
C GLN A 431 12.37 -9.90 -5.15
N ALA A 432 11.99 -8.85 -5.89
CA ALA A 432 12.12 -7.47 -5.45
C ALA A 432 11.07 -7.07 -4.39
N ALA A 433 9.89 -7.69 -4.42
CA ALA A 433 8.84 -7.46 -3.42
C ALA A 433 8.08 -8.76 -3.10
N VAL A 434 7.51 -8.83 -1.91
CA VAL A 434 6.68 -9.96 -1.46
C VAL A 434 5.19 -9.69 -1.57
N ARG A 435 4.75 -8.43 -1.53
CA ARG A 435 3.36 -8.01 -1.31
C ARG A 435 2.84 -7.09 -2.44
N PRO A 436 2.47 -7.62 -3.62
CA PRO A 436 2.48 -9.02 -4.01
C PRO A 436 3.86 -9.54 -4.46
N PRO A 437 4.05 -10.86 -4.59
CA PRO A 437 5.30 -11.47 -5.03
C PRO A 437 5.69 -10.93 -6.41
N THR A 438 6.74 -10.13 -6.43
CA THR A 438 7.20 -9.41 -7.61
C THR A 438 8.62 -9.82 -7.94
N PHE A 439 8.77 -10.50 -9.07
CA PHE A 439 10.03 -11.01 -9.59
C PHE A 439 10.54 -10.08 -10.69
N VAL A 440 11.83 -9.76 -10.65
CA VAL A 440 12.51 -8.98 -11.68
C VAL A 440 13.52 -9.88 -12.37
N LEU A 441 13.31 -10.10 -13.66
CA LEU A 441 14.20 -10.84 -14.55
C LEU A 441 15.12 -9.85 -15.26
N PHE A 442 16.43 -10.04 -15.13
CA PHE A 442 17.43 -9.23 -15.82
C PHE A 442 17.86 -9.97 -17.08
N THR A 443 17.63 -9.36 -18.24
CA THR A 443 17.76 -10.04 -19.52
C THR A 443 18.63 -9.25 -20.50
N THR A 444 19.21 -9.95 -21.47
CA THR A 444 19.95 -9.31 -22.57
C THR A 444 19.04 -8.76 -23.66
N GLY A 445 17.76 -9.11 -23.64
CA GLY A 445 16.76 -8.70 -24.61
C GLY A 445 15.35 -8.90 -24.06
N PHE A 446 14.35 -8.36 -24.74
CA PHE A 446 12.96 -8.43 -24.32
C PHE A 446 12.44 -9.87 -24.29
N LEU A 447 11.66 -10.22 -23.25
CA LEU A 447 10.93 -11.49 -23.18
C LEU A 447 9.46 -11.28 -23.52
N GLU A 448 8.95 -12.07 -24.45
CA GLU A 448 7.57 -11.97 -24.90
C GLU A 448 6.56 -12.36 -23.82
N ALA A 449 5.34 -11.83 -23.93
CA ALA A 449 4.28 -12.10 -22.96
C ALA A 449 3.96 -13.60 -22.83
N GLY A 450 4.05 -14.37 -23.92
CA GLY A 450 3.89 -15.83 -23.89
C GLY A 450 4.91 -16.51 -22.98
N TYR A 451 6.19 -16.19 -23.14
CA TYR A 451 7.26 -16.77 -22.32
C TYR A 451 7.20 -16.29 -20.86
N ARG A 452 6.84 -15.02 -20.63
CA ARG A 452 6.60 -14.51 -19.26
C ARG A 452 5.48 -15.26 -18.55
N ARG A 453 4.35 -15.54 -19.23
CA ARG A 453 3.26 -16.37 -18.68
C ARG A 453 3.69 -17.81 -18.42
N PHE A 454 4.53 -18.37 -19.29
CA PHE A 454 5.13 -19.69 -19.06
C PHE A 454 5.97 -19.71 -17.78
N LEU A 455 6.86 -18.73 -17.59
CA LEU A 455 7.67 -18.61 -16.39
C LEU A 455 6.81 -18.40 -15.15
N GLU A 456 5.77 -17.57 -15.22
CA GLU A 456 4.83 -17.38 -14.11
C GLU A 456 4.16 -18.70 -13.72
N ARG A 457 3.66 -19.46 -14.69
CA ARG A 457 3.04 -20.77 -14.44
C ARG A 457 4.03 -21.74 -13.78
N ARG A 458 5.26 -21.87 -14.31
CA ARG A 458 6.29 -22.74 -13.72
C ARG A 458 6.69 -22.30 -12.31
N LEU A 459 6.73 -20.98 -12.07
CA LEU A 459 7.04 -20.41 -10.77
C LEU A 459 5.96 -20.77 -9.74
N ARG A 460 4.68 -20.70 -10.14
CA ARG A 460 3.55 -21.15 -9.33
C ARG A 460 3.60 -22.66 -9.05
N GLU A 461 3.90 -23.48 -10.06
CA GLU A 461 4.05 -24.93 -9.90
C GLU A 461 5.15 -25.30 -8.90
N GLN A 462 6.30 -24.63 -8.96
CA GLN A 462 7.44 -24.93 -8.09
C GLN A 462 7.28 -24.43 -6.65
N PHE A 463 6.83 -23.18 -6.49
CA PHE A 463 6.90 -22.49 -5.20
C PHE A 463 5.55 -22.26 -4.53
N ASN A 464 4.45 -22.59 -5.22
CA ASN A 464 3.06 -22.44 -4.79
C ASN A 464 2.70 -20.99 -4.39
N PHE A 465 1.95 -20.30 -5.24
CA PHE A 465 1.45 -18.95 -4.98
C PHE A 465 -0.08 -18.88 -5.08
N ASP A 466 -0.76 -19.95 -4.66
CA ASP A 466 -2.21 -20.00 -4.65
C ASP A 466 -2.81 -18.91 -3.74
N GLY A 467 -3.82 -18.21 -4.23
CA GLY A 467 -4.45 -17.08 -3.55
C GLY A 467 -3.68 -15.76 -3.68
N SER A 468 -2.50 -15.74 -4.33
CA SER A 468 -1.70 -14.52 -4.51
C SER A 468 -1.41 -14.21 -6.00
N PRO A 469 -1.57 -12.95 -6.43
CA PRO A 469 -1.11 -12.53 -7.75
C PRO A 469 0.42 -12.52 -7.79
N VAL A 470 1.02 -12.96 -8.90
CA VAL A 470 2.47 -12.94 -9.12
C VAL A 470 2.78 -11.93 -10.22
N ARG A 471 3.75 -11.05 -9.98
CA ARG A 471 4.21 -10.06 -10.97
C ARG A 471 5.60 -10.46 -11.49
N ILE A 472 5.74 -10.56 -12.81
CA ILE A 472 7.05 -10.78 -13.46
C ILE A 472 7.40 -9.59 -14.33
N ASN A 473 8.37 -8.82 -13.86
CA ASN A 473 8.94 -7.67 -14.55
C ASN A 473 10.24 -8.07 -15.25
N VAL A 474 10.51 -7.44 -16.40
CA VAL A 474 11.72 -7.69 -17.18
C VAL A 474 12.50 -6.38 -17.30
N ARG A 475 13.76 -6.40 -16.88
CA ARG A 475 14.72 -5.31 -17.09
C ARG A 475 15.73 -5.74 -18.14
N VAL A 476 15.67 -5.10 -19.31
CA VAL A 476 16.65 -5.32 -20.38
C VAL A 476 17.88 -4.48 -20.06
N ARG A 477 19.06 -5.10 -20.10
CA ARG A 477 20.32 -4.38 -19.91
C ARG A 477 20.56 -3.42 -21.08
N ASP A 478 20.72 -2.14 -20.79
CA ASP A 478 21.18 -1.18 -21.78
C ASP A 478 22.58 -1.57 -22.27
N LYS A 479 22.78 -1.55 -23.59
CA LYS A 479 24.12 -1.65 -24.15
C LYS A 479 24.88 -0.43 -23.63
N ARG A 480 25.87 -0.64 -22.76
CA ARG A 480 26.88 0.38 -22.48
C ARG A 480 27.44 0.81 -23.83
N ASP A 481 27.20 2.06 -24.21
CA ASP A 481 27.96 2.70 -25.27
C ASP A 481 29.43 2.57 -24.86
N ARG A 482 30.17 1.75 -25.61
CA ARG A 482 31.63 1.77 -25.57
C ARG A 482 32.01 3.16 -26.04
N ARG A 483 32.10 4.12 -25.12
CA ARG A 483 32.78 5.40 -25.36
C ARG A 483 34.14 5.06 -25.94
N LYS A 484 34.36 5.53 -27.17
CA LYS A 484 35.56 5.41 -27.98
C LYS A 484 36.79 5.61 -27.08
N ARG A 485 37.66 4.60 -27.01
CA ARG A 485 39.08 4.81 -26.72
C ARG A 485 39.74 5.32 -27.99
#